data_AF-A0A7C6P7R5-F1
#
_entry.id   AF-A0A7C6P7R5-F1
#
_cell.length_a   1.000
_cell.length_b   1.000
_cell.length_c   1.000
_cell.angle_alpha   90.00
_cell.angle_beta   90.00
_cell.angle_gamma   90.00
#
_symmetry.space_group_name_H-M   'P 1'
#
loop_
_entity.id
_entity.type
_entity.pdbx_description
1 polymer ?
#
loop_
_entity_poly.entity_id
_entity_poly.type
_entity_poly.pdbx_seq_one_letter_code
_entity_poly.pdbx_strand_id
1 'polypeptide(L)'
;MLNKLIQEGEELTQYIEQLGARTNGSLKGEEYSLWIAKCVRYLELNYPNSELTKMFVKESENAFRNKATAHYNLLGIIKAFKLFKEIQYNRERQNVLRVY
;
A
#
# COMPACT_ATOMS: atom_id res chain seq x y z
N MET A 1 9.58 6.52 3.93
CA MET A 1 8.13 6.45 4.23
C MET A 1 7.46 5.29 3.51
N LEU A 2 7.49 5.18 2.18
CA LEU A 2 6.86 4.06 1.44
C LEU A 2 7.18 2.65 1.99
N ASN A 3 8.46 2.33 2.22
CA ASN A 3 8.85 1.02 2.79
C ASN A 3 8.24 0.75 4.17
N LYS A 4 8.07 1.80 5.00
CA LYS A 4 7.44 1.69 6.31
C LYS A 4 5.95 1.37 6.18
N LEU A 5 5.25 2.02 5.23
CA LEU A 5 3.84 1.74 4.95
C LEU A 5 3.62 0.32 4.42
N ILE A 6 4.54 -0.18 3.59
CA ILE A 6 4.53 -1.57 3.11
C ILE A 6 4.70 -2.52 4.30
N GLN A 7 5.69 -2.27 5.17
CA GLN A 7 5.94 -3.10 6.34
C GLN A 7 4.74 -3.12 7.31
N GLU A 8 4.18 -1.96 7.64
CA GLU A 8 2.97 -1.87 8.48
C GLU A 8 1.81 -2.69 7.87
N GLY A 9 1.67 -2.67 6.54
CA GLY A 9 0.67 -3.48 5.83
C GLY A 9 0.95 -4.98 5.87
N GLU A 10 2.22 -5.39 5.82
CA GLU A 10 2.62 -6.81 5.95
C GLU A 10 2.40 -7.34 7.37
N GLU A 11 2.66 -6.52 8.40
CA GLU A 11 2.36 -6.85 9.80
C GLU A 11 0.85 -7.04 10.01
N LEU A 12 0.02 -6.19 9.39
CA LEU A 12 -1.43 -6.35 9.38
C LEU A 12 -1.87 -7.63 8.66
N THR A 13 -1.19 -8.04 7.57
CA THR A 13 -1.46 -9.33 6.89
C THR A 13 -1.27 -10.50 7.85
N GLN A 14 -0.15 -10.53 8.57
CA GLN A 14 0.13 -11.61 9.53
C GLN A 14 -0.96 -11.68 10.61
N TYR A 15 -1.45 -10.53 11.06
CA TYR A 15 -2.55 -10.47 12.02
C TYR A 15 -3.86 -11.02 11.41
N ILE A 16 -4.21 -10.62 10.19
CA ILE A 16 -5.41 -11.11 9.47
C ILE A 16 -5.37 -12.63 9.32
N GLU A 17 -4.24 -13.19 8.92
CA GLU A 17 -4.06 -14.63 8.72
C GLU A 17 -4.14 -15.40 10.05
N GLN A 18 -3.55 -14.86 11.12
CA GLN A 18 -3.65 -15.46 12.47
C GLN A 18 -5.08 -15.42 13.04
N LEU A 19 -5.85 -14.36 12.76
CA LEU A 19 -7.26 -14.27 13.14
C LEU A 19 -8.15 -15.18 12.28
N GLY A 20 -7.85 -15.36 10.99
CA GLY A 20 -8.54 -16.33 10.15
C GLY A 20 -8.39 -17.77 10.64
N ALA A 21 -7.23 -18.11 11.22
CA ALA A 21 -6.96 -19.40 11.85
C ALA A 21 -7.59 -19.56 13.25
N ARG A 22 -7.93 -18.46 13.93
CA ARG A 22 -8.58 -18.43 15.25
C ARG A 22 -9.95 -17.78 15.11
N THR A 23 -10.98 -18.60 14.93
CA THR A 23 -12.38 -18.30 14.57
C THR A 23 -13.12 -17.12 15.25
N ASN A 24 -12.52 -16.34 16.14
CA ASN A 24 -13.13 -15.18 16.81
C ASN A 24 -12.25 -13.91 16.82
N GLY A 25 -11.25 -13.83 15.94
CA GLY A 25 -10.37 -12.67 15.87
C GLY A 25 -10.99 -11.46 15.17
N SER A 26 -11.29 -10.38 15.88
CA SER A 26 -11.64 -9.11 15.23
C SER A 26 -10.37 -8.38 14.79
N LEU A 27 -10.25 -8.09 13.49
CA LEU A 27 -9.26 -7.16 12.94
C LEU A 27 -9.29 -5.87 13.78
N LYS A 28 -8.16 -5.43 14.33
CA LYS A 28 -8.06 -4.16 15.08
C LYS A 28 -8.39 -3.01 14.14
N GLY A 29 -9.68 -2.64 14.12
CA GLY A 29 -10.24 -1.74 13.11
C GLY A 29 -9.57 -0.37 13.09
N GLU A 30 -9.10 0.09 14.25
CA GLU A 30 -8.35 1.34 14.40
C GLU A 30 -6.98 1.28 13.70
N GLU A 31 -6.17 0.24 13.96
CA GLU A 31 -4.84 0.09 13.35
C GLU A 31 -4.94 0.00 11.82
N TYR A 32 -5.92 -0.76 11.30
CA TYR A 32 -6.16 -0.88 9.87
C TYR A 32 -6.61 0.44 9.24
N SER A 33 -7.53 1.16 9.89
CA SER A 33 -8.01 2.47 9.39
C SER A 33 -6.89 3.50 9.40
N LEU A 34 -6.05 3.48 10.44
CA LEU A 34 -4.90 4.37 10.55
C LEU A 34 -3.85 4.09 9.47
N TRP A 35 -3.58 2.81 9.19
CA TRP A 35 -2.71 2.41 8.09
C TRP A 35 -3.23 2.94 6.74
N ILE A 36 -4.52 2.74 6.44
CA ILE A 36 -5.15 3.28 5.23
C ILE A 36 -4.96 4.81 5.15
N ALA A 37 -5.27 5.53 6.22
CA ALA A 37 -5.16 6.99 6.24
C ALA A 37 -3.72 7.49 6.00
N LYS A 38 -2.73 6.83 6.61
CA LYS A 38 -1.30 7.12 6.37
C LYS A 38 -0.93 6.89 4.90
N CYS A 39 -1.41 5.80 4.30
CA CYS A 39 -1.18 5.48 2.90
C CYS A 39 -1.79 6.52 1.98
N VAL A 40 -3.08 6.86 2.14
CA VAL A 40 -3.76 7.90 1.36
C VAL A 40 -2.97 9.21 1.44
N ARG A 41 -2.66 9.68 2.65
CA ARG A 41 -1.93 10.93 2.84
C ARG A 41 -0.56 10.93 2.17
N TYR A 42 0.17 9.83 2.26
CA TYR A 42 1.47 9.70 1.59
C TYR A 42 1.34 9.73 0.07
N LEU A 43 0.37 9.00 -0.49
CA LEU A 43 0.17 8.91 -1.93
C LEU A 43 -0.32 10.22 -2.54
N GLU A 44 -1.22 10.94 -1.89
CA GLU A 44 -1.68 12.26 -2.34
C GLU A 44 -0.56 13.29 -2.34
N LEU A 45 0.33 13.27 -1.34
CA LEU A 45 1.44 14.23 -1.25
C LEU A 45 2.55 13.97 -2.27
N ASN A 46 2.84 12.70 -2.59
CA ASN A 46 4.00 12.32 -3.39
C ASN A 46 3.62 11.94 -4.84
N TYR A 47 2.38 11.50 -5.07
CA TYR A 47 1.88 10.96 -6.33
C TYR A 47 0.43 11.41 -6.62
N PRO A 48 0.09 12.71 -6.51
CA PRO A 48 -1.31 13.19 -6.56
C PRO A 48 -2.07 12.82 -7.84
N ASN A 49 -1.37 12.77 -8.98
CA ASN A 49 -1.98 12.54 -10.30
C ASN A 49 -1.83 11.09 -10.79
N SER A 50 -1.29 10.19 -9.96
CA SER A 50 -1.10 8.79 -10.35
C SER A 50 -2.43 8.03 -10.38
N GLU A 51 -2.66 7.28 -11.45
CA GLU A 51 -3.81 6.37 -11.53
C GLU A 51 -3.81 5.34 -10.39
N LEU A 52 -2.63 4.94 -9.90
CA LEU A 52 -2.51 4.06 -8.73
C LEU A 52 -2.96 4.75 -7.44
N THR A 53 -2.75 6.06 -7.31
CA THR A 53 -3.24 6.82 -6.14
C THR A 53 -4.75 6.85 -6.15
N LYS A 54 -5.36 7.15 -7.31
CA LYS A 54 -6.82 7.12 -7.48
C LYS A 54 -7.41 5.74 -7.19
N MET A 55 -6.76 4.69 -7.69
CA MET A 55 -7.14 3.31 -7.45
C MET A 55 -7.04 2.94 -5.96
N PHE A 56 -5.97 3.36 -5.28
CA PHE A 56 -5.81 3.13 -3.84
C PHE A 56 -6.94 3.79 -3.04
N VAL A 57 -7.24 5.07 -3.32
CA VAL A 57 -8.30 5.82 -2.64
C VAL A 57 -9.65 5.12 -2.84
N LYS A 58 -10.00 4.77 -4.08
CA LYS A 58 -11.25 4.07 -4.40
C LYS A 58 -11.38 2.71 -3.69
N GLU A 59 -10.29 1.94 -3.65
CA GLU A 59 -10.29 0.65 -2.95
C GLU A 59 -10.42 0.84 -1.43
N SER A 60 -9.85 1.92 -0.90
CA SER A 60 -9.88 2.23 0.53
C SER A 60 -11.28 2.58 1.05
N GLU A 61 -12.12 3.21 0.22
CA GLU A 61 -13.53 3.48 0.55
C GLU A 61 -14.34 2.19 0.77
N ASN A 62 -13.95 1.11 0.09
CA ASN A 62 -14.61 -0.19 0.17
C ASN A 62 -14.00 -1.11 1.24
N ALA A 63 -12.93 -0.68 1.90
CA ALA A 63 -12.11 -1.51 2.78
C ALA A 63 -12.84 -2.03 4.02
N PHE A 64 -13.98 -1.43 4.39
CA PHE A 64 -14.75 -1.84 5.55
C PHE A 64 -15.77 -2.94 5.27
N ARG A 65 -16.15 -3.17 4.00
CA ARG A 65 -17.14 -4.19 3.61
C ARG A 65 -16.52 -5.58 3.49
N ASN A 66 -15.29 -5.67 2.97
CA ASN A 66 -14.53 -6.92 2.87
C ASN A 66 -13.07 -6.65 3.22
N LYS A 67 -12.78 -6.65 4.53
CA LYS A 67 -11.50 -6.18 5.08
C LYS A 67 -10.30 -6.98 4.57
N ALA A 68 -10.41 -8.31 4.45
CA ALA A 68 -9.30 -9.15 4.04
C ALA A 68 -8.94 -8.93 2.56
N THR A 69 -9.91 -9.02 1.65
CA THR A 69 -9.67 -8.81 0.22
C THR A 69 -9.19 -7.38 -0.06
N ALA A 70 -9.83 -6.39 0.56
CA ALA A 70 -9.42 -5.00 0.39
C ALA A 70 -8.00 -4.76 0.92
N HIS A 71 -7.61 -5.40 2.03
CA HIS A 71 -6.25 -5.30 2.57
C HIS A 71 -5.21 -5.77 1.56
N TYR A 72 -5.40 -6.96 0.99
CA TYR A 72 -4.47 -7.50 -0.02
C TYR A 72 -4.40 -6.61 -1.28
N ASN A 73 -5.54 -6.08 -1.73
CA ASN A 73 -5.58 -5.16 -2.88
C ASN A 73 -4.81 -3.87 -2.59
N LEU A 74 -5.08 -3.23 -1.45
CA LEU A 74 -4.40 -2.00 -1.02
C LEU A 74 -2.89 -2.23 -0.84
N LEU A 75 -2.49 -3.35 -0.23
CA LEU A 75 -1.09 -3.72 -0.06
C LEU A 75 -0.41 -3.96 -1.41
N GLY A 76 -1.09 -4.59 -2.36
CA GLY A 76 -0.60 -4.78 -3.72
C GLY A 76 -0.34 -3.45 -4.43
N ILE A 77 -1.29 -2.52 -4.35
CA ILE A 77 -1.16 -1.18 -4.96
C ILE A 77 0.02 -0.41 -4.35
N ILE A 78 0.19 -0.42 -3.02
CA ILE A 78 1.29 0.33 -2.40
C ILE A 78 2.65 -0.30 -2.69
N LYS A 79 2.73 -1.63 -2.83
CA LYS A 79 3.94 -2.32 -3.31
C LYS A 79 4.26 -1.98 -4.77
N ALA A 80 3.25 -1.79 -5.62
CA ALA A 80 3.46 -1.38 -7.00
C ALA A 80 4.21 -0.04 -7.08
N PHE A 81 3.92 0.93 -6.20
CA PHE A 81 4.67 2.20 -6.13
C PHE A 81 6.17 2.02 -5.89
N LYS A 82 6.59 0.97 -5.17
CA LYS A 82 8.00 0.65 -4.97
C LYS A 82 8.65 0.23 -6.30
N LEU A 83 7.99 -0.65 -7.05
CA LEU A 83 8.45 -1.10 -8.37
C LEU A 83 8.55 0.07 -9.35
N PHE A 84 7.55 0.95 -9.41
CA PHE A 84 7.59 2.12 -10.29
C PHE A 84 8.75 3.05 -9.96
N LYS A 85 9.01 3.28 -8.67
CA LYS A 85 10.13 4.12 -8.23
C LYS A 85 11.49 3.51 -8.58
N GLU A 86 11.63 2.19 -8.43
CA GLU A 86 12.85 1.46 -8.82
C GLU A 86 13.07 1.50 -10.34
N ILE A 87 12.02 1.30 -11.14
CA ILE A 87 12.08 1.38 -12.60
C ILE A 87 12.47 2.80 -13.05
N GLN A 88 11.87 3.83 -12.46
CA GLN A 88 12.21 5.22 -12.78
C GLN A 88 13.67 5.54 -12.46
N TYR A 89 14.13 5.18 -11.26
CA TYR A 89 15.53 5.37 -10.85
C TYR A 89 16.51 4.68 -11.80
N ASN A 90 16.21 3.44 -12.21
CA ASN A 90 17.06 2.69 -13.15
C ASN A 90 17.10 3.33 -14.54
N ARG A 91 15.98 3.88 -15.03
CA ARG A 91 15.94 4.62 -16.30
C ARG A 91 16.78 5.90 -16.25
N GLU A 92 16.65 6.67 -15.18
CA GLU A 92 17.45 7.90 -14.98
C GLU A 92 18.95 7.58 -14.95
N ARG A 93 19.36 6.53 -14.23
CA ARG A 93 20.75 6.07 -14.22
C ARG A 93 21.27 5.64 -15.60
N GLN A 94 20.47 4.90 -16.36
CA GLN A 94 20.86 4.50 -17.72
C GLN A 94 20.98 5.69 -18.67
N ASN A 95 20.14 6.71 -18.52
CA ASN A 95 20.24 7.93 -19.30
C ASN A 95 21.51 8.72 -18.96
N VAL A 96 21.87 8.85 -17.67
CA VAL A 96 23.12 9.52 -17.27
C VAL A 96 24.34 8.80 -17.84
N LEU A 97 24.38 7.46 -17.80
CA LEU A 97 25.51 6.68 -18.32
C LEU A 97 25.62 6.68 -19.86
N ARG A 98 24.58 7.08 -20.59
CA ARG A 98 24.62 7.21 -22.06
C ARG A 98 25.08 8.59 -22.54
N VAL A 99 25.14 9.57 -21.65
CA VAL A 99 25.48 10.96 -21.96
C VAL A 99 26.96 11.25 -21.69
N TYR A 100 27.70 10.28 -21.14
CA TYR A 100 29.16 10.28 -20.97
C TYR A 100 29.79 9.19 -21.83
#